data_AF-A0A7C9TPF4-F1
#
_entry.id   AF-A0A7C9TPF4-F1
#
_cell.length_a   1.000
_cell.length_b   1.000
_cell.length_c   1.000
_cell.angle_alpha   90.00
_cell.angle_beta   90.00
_cell.angle_gamma   90.00
#
_symmetry.space_group_name_H-M   'P 1'
#
loop_
_entity.id
_entity.type
_entity.pdbx_description
1 polymer ?
#
loop_
_entity_poly.entity_id
_entity_poly.type
_entity_poly.pdbx_seq_one_letter_code
_entity_poly.pdbx_strand_id
1 'polypeptide(L)'
;MSTPSAAPALVSSTAIRAFAALTGLTSLGIFAQAVTAGEFVSQEHRGGWIAAHNVIAMITVLLALVTAIFALVAVRRARAGLAWSAVALLVLLVAQTGIGSAITEAHADGLIGVHVPLAFIVFGLTAWLSMKAAQLRRSQERAAA
;
A
#
# COMPACT_ATOMS: atom_id res chain seq x y z
N MET A 1 -14.81 -16.94 39.83
CA MET A 1 -14.00 -15.73 39.58
C MET A 1 -14.17 -15.38 38.11
N SER A 2 -14.99 -14.37 37.78
CA SER A 2 -15.28 -14.00 36.39
C SER A 2 -14.34 -12.87 35.99
N THR A 3 -13.41 -13.12 35.06
CA THR A 3 -12.53 -12.08 34.50
C THR A 3 -13.37 -11.03 33.78
N PRO A 4 -13.19 -9.72 34.05
CA PRO A 4 -13.89 -8.68 33.31
C PRO A 4 -13.50 -8.77 31.83
N SER A 5 -14.50 -8.94 30.97
CA SER A 5 -14.34 -8.88 29.52
C SER A 5 -13.87 -7.49 29.15
N ALA A 6 -12.62 -7.35 28.69
CA ALA A 6 -12.08 -6.08 28.26
C ALA A 6 -12.88 -5.57 27.06
N ALA A 7 -13.46 -4.38 27.19
CA ALA A 7 -14.18 -3.74 26.09
C ALA A 7 -13.27 -3.65 24.84
N PRO A 8 -13.78 -3.91 23.63
CA PRO A 8 -12.98 -3.88 22.42
C PRO A 8 -12.36 -2.49 22.25
N ALA A 9 -11.05 -2.44 22.03
CA ALA A 9 -10.34 -1.20 21.78
C ALA A 9 -10.92 -0.50 20.53
N LEU A 10 -11.31 0.77 20.66
CA LEU A 10 -11.79 1.58 19.55
C LEU A 10 -10.62 2.37 18.94
N VAL A 11 -10.65 2.55 17.61
CA VAL A 11 -9.71 3.45 16.92
C VAL A 11 -10.27 4.86 16.98
N SER A 12 -9.44 5.86 17.31
CA SER A 12 -9.87 7.26 17.30
C SER A 12 -10.19 7.74 15.87
N SER A 13 -11.10 8.71 15.74
CA SER A 13 -11.47 9.26 14.43
C SER A 13 -10.30 9.93 13.71
N THR A 14 -9.41 10.60 14.46
CA THR A 14 -8.15 11.14 13.93
C THR A 14 -7.29 10.04 13.34
N ALA A 15 -7.12 8.91 14.05
CA ALA A 15 -6.32 7.80 13.57
C ALA A 15 -6.94 7.14 12.32
N ILE A 16 -8.27 7.02 12.24
CA ILE A 16 -8.93 6.53 11.03
C ILE A 16 -8.75 7.47 9.84
N ARG A 17 -8.86 8.79 10.04
CA ARG A 17 -8.62 9.78 8.98
C ARG A 17 -7.17 9.73 8.47
N ALA A 18 -6.21 9.67 9.38
CA ALA A 18 -4.79 9.54 9.04
C ALA A 18 -4.51 8.23 8.29
N PHE A 19 -5.03 7.10 8.78
CA PHE A 19 -4.88 5.81 8.11
C PHE A 19 -5.48 5.82 6.70
N ALA A 20 -6.68 6.40 6.52
CA ALA A 20 -7.29 6.53 5.20
C ALA A 20 -6.46 7.38 4.24
N ALA A 21 -5.92 8.52 4.71
CA ALA A 21 -5.05 9.37 3.90
C ALA A 21 -3.77 8.63 3.48
N LEU A 22 -3.11 7.94 4.42
CA LEU A 22 -1.89 7.17 4.16
C LEU A 22 -2.12 6.03 3.15
N THR A 23 -3.18 5.25 3.32
CA THR A 23 -3.55 4.20 2.34
C THR A 23 -3.93 4.78 0.98
N GLY A 24 -4.58 5.96 0.96
CA GLY A 24 -4.94 6.65 -0.28
C GLY A 24 -3.73 7.15 -1.05
N LEU A 25 -2.78 7.80 -0.37
CA LEU A 25 -1.52 8.27 -0.95
C LEU A 25 -0.66 7.11 -1.46
N THR A 26 -0.56 6.02 -0.69
CA THR A 26 0.14 4.80 -1.13
C THR A 26 -0.52 4.21 -2.38
N SER A 27 -1.86 4.15 -2.41
CA SER A 27 -2.61 3.69 -3.58
C SER A 27 -2.39 4.57 -4.81
N LEU A 28 -2.32 5.89 -4.62
CA LEU A 28 -2.04 6.83 -5.70
C LEU A 28 -0.63 6.62 -6.27
N GLY A 29 0.36 6.39 -5.40
CA GLY A 29 1.72 6.06 -5.83
C GLY A 29 1.81 4.76 -6.64
N ILE A 30 1.06 3.72 -6.24
CA ILE A 30 0.99 2.46 -6.99
C ILE A 30 0.29 2.68 -8.35
N PHE A 31 -0.77 3.49 -8.39
CA PHE A 31 -1.42 3.83 -9.66
C PHE A 31 -0.49 4.61 -10.60
N ALA A 32 0.28 5.57 -10.09
CA ALA A 32 1.26 6.31 -10.87
C ALA A 32 2.38 5.40 -11.43
N GLN A 33 2.78 4.36 -10.69
CA GLN A 33 3.68 3.32 -11.22
C GLN A 33 3.05 2.55 -12.39
N ALA A 34 1.77 2.19 -12.30
CA ALA A 34 1.08 1.50 -13.40
C ALA A 34 1.01 2.37 -14.68
N VAL A 35 0.74 3.67 -14.53
CA VAL A 35 0.73 4.63 -15.65
C VAL A 35 2.11 4.73 -16.30
N THR A 36 3.15 4.99 -15.49
CA THR A 36 4.52 5.10 -16.02
C THR A 36 5.02 3.78 -16.61
N ALA A 37 4.57 2.64 -16.10
CA ALA A 37 4.87 1.33 -16.69
C ALA A 37 4.17 1.12 -18.05
N GLY A 38 2.95 1.64 -18.23
CA GLY A 38 2.26 1.63 -19.52
C GLY A 38 3.03 2.38 -20.60
N GLU A 39 3.64 3.52 -20.24
CA GLU A 39 4.46 4.32 -21.16
C GLU A 39 5.77 3.61 -21.58
N PHE A 40 6.25 2.61 -20.84
CA PHE A 40 7.39 1.79 -21.29
C PHE A 40 7.14 1.08 -22.61
N VAL A 41 5.86 0.81 -22.91
CA VAL A 41 5.44 0.05 -24.08
C VAL A 41 5.58 0.89 -25.36
N SER A 42 5.45 2.22 -25.28
CA SER A 42 5.54 3.11 -26.44
C SER A 42 6.97 3.27 -27.00
N GLN A 43 7.99 2.78 -26.26
CA GLN A 43 9.44 2.82 -26.59
C GLN A 43 10.07 4.23 -26.74
N GLU A 44 9.26 5.28 -26.91
CA GLU A 44 9.73 6.67 -26.93
C GLU A 44 10.16 7.11 -25.51
N HIS A 45 11.36 7.69 -25.39
CA HIS A 45 11.93 8.12 -24.10
C HIS A 45 11.93 7.05 -22.99
N ARG A 46 11.99 5.76 -23.37
CA ARG A 46 11.92 4.61 -22.44
C ARG A 46 12.79 4.75 -21.19
N GLY A 47 14.03 5.22 -21.32
CA GLY A 47 14.92 5.42 -20.18
C GLY A 47 14.42 6.47 -19.17
N GLY A 48 13.83 7.57 -19.65
CA GLY A 48 13.25 8.62 -18.81
C GLY A 48 12.01 8.13 -18.05
N TRP A 49 11.15 7.36 -18.72
CA TRP A 49 10.00 6.74 -18.07
C TRP A 49 10.42 5.73 -17.00
N ILE A 50 11.42 4.88 -17.29
CA ILE A 50 11.96 3.92 -16.30
C ILE A 50 12.49 4.65 -15.07
N ALA A 51 13.24 5.74 -15.27
CA ALA A 51 13.73 6.56 -14.16
C ALA A 51 12.58 7.13 -13.32
N ALA A 52 11.54 7.68 -13.97
CA ALA A 52 10.36 8.20 -13.28
C ALA A 52 9.64 7.10 -12.47
N HIS A 53 9.43 5.93 -13.07
CA HIS A 53 8.83 4.78 -12.40
C HIS A 53 9.62 4.34 -11.17
N ASN A 54 10.96 4.29 -11.26
CA ASN A 54 11.83 3.92 -10.15
C ASN A 54 11.76 4.94 -9.00
N VAL A 55 11.72 6.24 -9.31
CA VAL A 55 11.54 7.29 -8.30
C VAL A 55 10.18 7.17 -7.60
N ILE A 56 9.11 6.95 -8.37
CA ILE A 56 7.77 6.74 -7.80
C ILE A 56 7.76 5.47 -6.95
N ALA A 57 8.43 4.39 -7.37
CA ALA A 57 8.56 3.16 -6.59
C ALA A 57 9.20 3.41 -5.22
N MET A 58 10.30 4.16 -5.17
CA MET A 58 10.94 4.54 -3.91
C MET A 58 10.00 5.33 -3.00
N ILE A 59 9.31 6.35 -3.53
CA ILE A 59 8.36 7.17 -2.76
C ILE A 59 7.21 6.30 -2.23
N THR A 60 6.66 5.42 -3.06
CA THR A 60 5.58 4.52 -2.67
C THR A 60 6.00 3.54 -1.58
N VAL A 61 7.21 2.98 -1.63
CA VAL A 61 7.74 2.12 -0.56
C VAL A 61 7.86 2.90 0.76
N LEU A 62 8.35 4.14 0.73
CA LEU A 62 8.43 4.99 1.92
C LEU A 62 7.04 5.29 2.50
N LEU A 63 6.06 5.61 1.65
CA LEU A 63 4.67 5.80 2.08
C LEU A 63 4.07 4.52 2.68
N ALA A 64 4.34 3.36 2.08
CA ALA A 64 3.89 2.08 2.61
C ALA A 64 4.55 1.74 3.96
N LEU A 65 5.82 2.11 4.15
CA LEU A 65 6.52 1.96 5.42
C LEU A 65 5.86 2.80 6.52
N VAL A 66 5.62 4.09 6.25
CA VAL A 66 4.91 4.97 7.18
C VAL A 66 3.50 4.44 7.47
N THR A 67 2.80 3.97 6.45
CA THR A 67 1.47 3.36 6.58
C THR A 67 1.50 2.13 7.48
N ALA A 68 2.46 1.22 7.29
CA ALA A 68 2.61 0.00 8.08
C ALA A 68 2.95 0.31 9.54
N ILE A 69 3.92 1.19 9.79
CA ILE A 69 4.27 1.64 11.14
C ILE A 69 3.05 2.25 11.84
N PHE A 70 2.36 3.18 11.15
CA PHE A 70 1.18 3.81 11.69
C PHE A 70 0.08 2.80 12.02
N ALA A 71 -0.17 1.84 11.14
CA ALA A 71 -1.17 0.81 11.37
C ALA A 71 -0.81 -0.10 12.55
N LEU A 72 0.46 -0.46 12.72
CA LEU A 72 0.94 -1.27 13.84
C LEU A 72 0.79 -0.58 15.20
N VAL A 73 1.00 0.73 15.25
CA VAL A 73 0.97 1.52 16.49
C VAL A 73 -0.45 2.00 16.82
N ALA A 74 -1.19 2.53 15.84
CA ALA A 74 -2.46 3.22 16.07
C ALA A 74 -3.71 2.38 15.75
N VAL A 75 -3.60 1.36 14.90
CA VAL A 75 -4.78 0.60 14.39
C VAL A 75 -4.81 -0.84 14.90
N ARG A 76 -3.65 -1.47 15.10
CA ARG A 76 -3.50 -2.91 15.36
C ARG A 76 -4.32 -3.44 16.54
N ARG A 77 -4.39 -2.71 17.66
CA ARG A 77 -5.11 -3.16 18.86
C ARG A 77 -6.61 -3.35 18.62
N ALA A 78 -7.18 -2.55 17.73
CA ALA A 78 -8.60 -2.59 17.40
C ALA A 78 -8.91 -3.38 16.12
N ARG A 79 -7.99 -3.35 15.15
CA ARG A 79 -8.17 -3.91 13.80
C ARG A 79 -6.88 -4.58 13.31
N ALA A 80 -6.45 -5.62 14.01
CA ALA A 80 -5.20 -6.34 13.72
C ALA A 80 -5.09 -6.79 12.25
N GLY A 81 -6.19 -7.26 11.65
CA GLY A 81 -6.21 -7.66 10.23
C GLY A 81 -5.78 -6.54 9.28
N LEU A 82 -6.27 -5.31 9.47
CA LEU A 82 -5.88 -4.17 8.63
C LEU A 82 -4.42 -3.77 8.84
N ALA A 83 -3.94 -3.84 10.08
CA ALA A 83 -2.54 -3.56 10.38
C ALA A 83 -1.60 -4.57 9.71
N TRP A 84 -1.91 -5.86 9.79
CA TRP A 84 -1.11 -6.89 9.13
C TRP A 84 -1.20 -6.84 7.60
N SER A 85 -2.36 -6.47 7.04
CA SER A 85 -2.47 -6.21 5.60
C SER A 85 -1.62 -5.03 5.13
N ALA A 86 -1.47 -3.97 5.94
CA ALA A 86 -0.57 -2.85 5.61
C ALA A 86 0.91 -3.28 5.66
N VAL A 87 1.28 -4.14 6.62
CA VAL A 87 2.63 -4.74 6.66
C VAL A 87 2.86 -5.65 5.45
N ALA A 88 1.88 -6.49 5.09
CA ALA A 88 1.97 -7.33 3.91
C ALA A 88 2.14 -6.50 2.63
N LEU A 89 1.41 -5.37 2.51
CA LEU A 89 1.58 -4.44 1.39
C LEU A 89 3.01 -3.89 1.31
N LEU A 90 3.60 -3.48 2.43
CA LEU A 90 5.00 -3.04 2.47
C LEU A 90 5.95 -4.13 1.99
N VAL A 91 5.80 -5.36 2.51
CA VAL A 91 6.66 -6.50 2.12
C VAL A 91 6.55 -6.77 0.61
N LEU A 92 5.33 -6.77 0.07
CA LEU A 92 5.11 -6.98 -1.36
C LEU A 92 5.70 -5.85 -2.21
N LEU A 93 5.62 -4.60 -1.75
CA LEU A 93 6.24 -3.46 -2.43
C LEU A 93 7.76 -3.53 -2.43
N VAL A 94 8.39 -3.89 -1.30
CA VAL A 94 9.85 -4.11 -1.23
C VAL A 94 10.27 -5.23 -2.18
N ALA A 95 9.53 -6.34 -2.19
CA ALA A 95 9.77 -7.44 -3.13
C ALA A 95 9.62 -6.97 -4.59
N GLN A 96 8.60 -6.17 -4.89
CA GLN A 96 8.40 -5.57 -6.22
C GLN A 96 9.56 -4.67 -6.64
N THR A 97 10.05 -3.81 -5.75
CA THR A 97 11.22 -2.97 -6.03
C THR A 97 12.47 -3.80 -6.29
N GLY A 98 12.71 -4.85 -5.50
CA GLY A 98 13.83 -5.77 -5.71
C GLY A 98 13.74 -6.51 -7.05
N ILE A 99 12.57 -7.01 -7.41
CA ILE A 99 12.33 -7.67 -8.70
C ILE A 99 12.51 -6.66 -9.86
N GLY A 100 11.99 -5.45 -9.71
CA GLY A 100 12.13 -4.38 -10.70
C GLY A 100 13.60 -4.01 -10.95
N SER A 101 14.38 -3.84 -9.88
CA SER A 101 15.82 -3.61 -9.96
C SER A 101 16.55 -4.78 -10.64
N ALA A 102 16.22 -6.03 -10.31
CA ALA A 102 16.80 -7.19 -11.00
C ALA A 102 16.49 -7.22 -12.50
N ILE A 103 15.29 -6.79 -12.92
CA ILE A 103 14.94 -6.67 -14.35
C ILE A 103 15.81 -5.60 -15.02
N THR A 104 15.93 -4.42 -14.41
CA THR A 104 16.61 -3.26 -15.04
C THR A 104 18.13 -3.30 -14.95
N GLU A 105 18.69 -3.79 -13.85
CA GLU A 105 20.14 -3.71 -13.55
C GLU A 105 20.85 -5.04 -13.82
N ALA A 106 20.18 -6.17 -13.58
CA ALA A 106 20.75 -7.51 -13.81
C ALA A 106 20.25 -8.17 -15.10
N HIS A 107 19.49 -7.44 -15.92
CA HIS A 107 18.91 -7.91 -17.20
C HIS A 107 18.11 -9.22 -17.08
N ALA A 108 17.44 -9.43 -15.94
CA ALA A 108 16.65 -10.62 -15.67
C ALA A 108 15.23 -10.52 -16.25
N ASP A 109 15.11 -10.31 -17.57
CA ASP A 109 13.84 -10.00 -18.26
C ASP A 109 12.74 -11.06 -18.03
N GLY A 110 13.10 -12.33 -17.79
CA GLY A 110 12.15 -13.38 -17.45
C GLY A 110 11.33 -13.10 -16.18
N LEU A 111 11.84 -12.26 -15.27
CA LEU A 111 11.12 -11.85 -14.06
C LEU A 111 9.94 -10.93 -14.34
N ILE A 112 9.82 -10.34 -15.54
CA ILE A 112 8.63 -9.53 -15.94
C ILE A 112 7.35 -10.34 -15.78
N GLY A 113 7.38 -11.64 -16.12
CA GLY A 113 6.25 -12.56 -15.97
C GLY A 113 5.78 -12.77 -14.54
N VAL A 114 6.61 -12.45 -13.55
CA VAL A 114 6.27 -12.47 -12.11
C VAL A 114 5.99 -11.05 -11.60
N HIS A 115 6.79 -10.08 -12.03
CA HIS A 115 6.72 -8.69 -11.60
C HIS A 115 5.32 -8.11 -11.88
N VAL A 116 4.82 -8.27 -13.10
CA VAL A 116 3.54 -7.68 -13.52
C VAL A 116 2.34 -8.29 -12.78
N PRO A 117 2.13 -9.63 -12.71
CA PRO A 117 1.04 -10.19 -11.92
C PRO A 117 1.11 -9.81 -10.43
N LEU A 118 2.31 -9.78 -9.85
CA LEU A 118 2.49 -9.38 -8.46
C LEU A 118 2.13 -7.90 -8.25
N ALA A 119 2.41 -7.02 -9.22
CA ALA A 119 1.96 -5.62 -9.18
C ALA A 119 0.43 -5.49 -9.16
N PHE A 120 -0.31 -6.34 -9.89
CA PHE A 120 -1.78 -6.37 -9.81
C PHE A 120 -2.29 -6.83 -8.44
N ILE A 121 -1.62 -7.79 -7.79
CA ILE A 121 -1.95 -8.22 -6.43
C ILE A 121 -1.73 -7.05 -5.45
N VAL A 122 -0.61 -6.35 -5.56
CA VAL A 122 -0.31 -5.13 -4.78
C VAL A 122 -1.38 -4.06 -5.00
N PHE A 123 -1.77 -3.82 -6.25
CA PHE A 123 -2.84 -2.88 -6.61
C PHE A 123 -4.19 -3.26 -5.96
N GLY A 124 -4.58 -4.52 -6.06
CA GLY A 124 -5.81 -5.02 -5.44
C GLY A 124 -5.81 -4.89 -3.92
N LEU A 125 -4.69 -5.23 -3.27
CA LEU A 125 -4.54 -5.12 -1.82
C LEU A 125 -4.61 -3.66 -1.35
N THR A 126 -3.92 -2.73 -2.03
CA THR A 126 -3.96 -1.31 -1.64
C THR A 126 -5.35 -0.70 -1.87
N ALA A 127 -6.04 -1.07 -2.95
CA ALA A 127 -7.40 -0.61 -3.22
C ALA A 127 -8.36 -1.12 -2.14
N TRP A 128 -8.24 -2.39 -1.75
CA TRP A 128 -9.02 -2.97 -0.66
C TRP A 128 -8.75 -2.28 0.68
N LEU A 129 -7.49 -2.02 1.03
CA LEU A 129 -7.12 -1.27 2.25
C LEU A 129 -7.73 0.14 2.26
N SER A 130 -7.63 0.87 1.15
CA SER A 130 -8.20 2.21 1.00
C SER A 130 -9.73 2.21 1.16
N MET A 131 -10.42 1.24 0.55
CA MET A 131 -11.86 1.06 0.72
C MET A 131 -12.24 0.76 2.17
N LYS A 132 -11.50 -0.13 2.85
CA LYS A 132 -11.75 -0.48 4.25
C LYS A 132 -11.53 0.72 5.19
N ALA A 133 -10.49 1.51 4.96
CA ALA A 133 -10.24 2.73 5.72
C ALA A 133 -11.38 3.76 5.52
N ALA A 134 -11.85 3.93 4.29
CA ALA A 134 -12.97 4.81 3.99
C ALA A 134 -14.30 4.33 4.59
N GLN A 135 -14.55 3.01 4.57
CA GLN A 135 -15.72 2.38 5.23
C GLN A 135 -15.70 2.62 6.75
N LEU A 136 -14.54 2.44 7.39
CA LEU A 136 -14.39 2.71 8.83
C LEU A 136 -14.69 4.18 9.16
N ARG A 137 -14.17 5.12 8.38
CA ARG A 137 -14.43 6.55 8.57
C ARG A 137 -15.93 6.87 8.51
N ARG A 138 -16.61 6.42 7.46
CA ARG A 138 -18.05 6.65 7.29
C ARG A 138 -18.89 6.00 8.39
N SER A 139 -18.48 4.82 8.88
CA SER A 139 -19.20 4.14 9.96
C SER A 139 -19.16 4.92 11.27
N GLN A 140 -18.03 5.58 11.57
CA GLN A 140 -17.93 6.45 12.74
C GLN A 140 -18.73 7.74 12.58
N GLU A 141 -18.69 8.37 11.41
CA GLU A 141 -19.48 9.57 11.12
C GLU A 141 -20.98 9.31 11.29
N ARG A 142 -21.46 8.15 10.84
CA ARG A 142 -22.87 7.73 11.04
C ARG A 142 -23.23 7.43 12.48
N ALA A 143 -22.30 6.95 13.30
CA ALA A 143 -22.56 6.65 14.70
C ALA A 143 -22.57 7.92 15.58
N ALA A 144 -22.05 9.03 15.07
CA ALA A 144 -21.99 10.32 15.76
C ALA A 144 -23.09 11.30 15.34
N ALA A 145 -23.91 10.94 14.35
CA ALA A 145 -25.05 11.70 13.84
C ALA A 145 -26.36 11.17 14.44
#